data_AF-A0A9X4AED9-F1
#
_entry.id   AF-A0A9X4AED9-F1
#
_cell.length_a   1.000
_cell.length_b   1.000
_cell.length_c   1.000
_cell.angle_alpha   90.00
_cell.angle_beta   90.00
_cell.angle_gamma   90.00
#
_symmetry.space_group_name_H-M   'P 1'
#
loop_
_entity.id
_entity.type
_entity.pdbx_description
1 polymer ?
#
loop_
_entity_poly.entity_id
_entity_poly.type
_entity_poly.pdbx_seq_one_letter_code
_entity_poly.pdbx_strand_id
1 'polypeptide(L)'
;MKYIAAIMIVALSVLALDVFSKETEQPTAPLGVEQIDTTDQEIKLINQPKPRRFDQLGQSTGDVETDKQVILEAANRVPSVKATSVEIKGLTATITAEITEPMNAEEAQAWEDNIKSAIEGAIQKYEINVIIK
;
A
#
# COMPACT_ATOMS: atom_id res chain seq x y z
N MET A 1 17.38 -42.06 -40.68
CA MET A 1 18.27 -41.00 -40.14
C MET A 1 17.60 -40.52 -38.85
N LYS A 2 17.85 -40.97 -37.62
CA LYS A 2 19.10 -41.22 -36.84
C LYS A 2 20.05 -40.03 -36.83
N TYR A 3 19.85 -39.10 -35.89
CA TYR A 3 20.90 -38.57 -35.00
C TYR A 3 20.29 -38.21 -33.63
N ILE A 4 20.92 -38.81 -32.61
CA ILE A 4 20.78 -38.60 -31.17
C ILE A 4 22.04 -37.83 -30.75
N ALA A 5 21.94 -36.82 -29.89
CA ALA A 5 22.93 -36.39 -28.87
C ALA A 5 22.47 -35.05 -28.28
N ALA A 6 22.06 -34.89 -27.01
CA ALA A 6 22.74 -35.13 -25.74
C ALA A 6 23.73 -34.02 -25.31
N ILE A 7 23.38 -33.35 -24.21
CA ILE A 7 24.24 -32.88 -23.10
C ILE A 7 25.11 -31.63 -23.33
N MET A 8 24.86 -30.56 -22.56
CA MET A 8 25.83 -30.12 -21.54
C MET A 8 25.20 -29.18 -20.49
N ILE A 9 25.08 -29.70 -19.27
CA ILE A 9 24.90 -28.93 -18.03
C ILE A 9 26.30 -28.43 -17.65
N VAL A 10 26.47 -27.11 -17.49
CA VAL A 10 27.67 -26.54 -16.88
C VAL A 10 27.30 -26.06 -15.48
N ALA A 11 27.62 -26.91 -14.50
CA ALA A 11 27.76 -26.53 -13.10
C ALA A 11 29.17 -25.94 -12.92
N LEU A 12 29.29 -24.82 -12.20
CA LEU A 12 30.57 -24.30 -11.72
C LEU A 12 30.47 -23.95 -10.23
N SER A 13 31.09 -24.82 -9.43
CA SER A 13 31.73 -24.76 -8.11
C SER A 13 31.70 -23.40 -7.36
N VAL A 14 31.19 -23.31 -6.13
CA VAL A 14 31.75 -23.73 -4.82
C VAL A 14 33.08 -23.06 -4.44
N LEU A 15 33.00 -22.12 -3.48
CA LEU A 15 33.99 -21.71 -2.47
C LEU A 15 33.13 -21.28 -1.26
N ALA A 16 32.86 -22.08 -0.21
CA ALA A 16 33.74 -22.52 0.87
C ALA A 16 34.57 -21.38 1.49
N LEU A 17 34.12 -20.83 2.63
CA LEU A 17 35.00 -20.41 3.72
C LEU A 17 34.26 -20.29 5.07
N ASP A 18 34.74 -21.09 6.02
CA ASP A 18 34.84 -20.96 7.50
C ASP A 18 33.66 -20.41 8.31
N VAL A 19 33.01 -21.20 9.17
CA VAL A 19 33.49 -21.70 10.48
C VAL A 19 33.87 -20.56 11.44
N PHE A 20 32.94 -20.20 12.34
CA PHE A 20 33.29 -19.81 13.70
C PHE A 20 32.15 -20.12 14.68
N SER A 21 32.33 -21.17 15.46
CA SER A 21 31.66 -21.36 16.75
C SER A 21 32.21 -20.34 17.74
N LYS A 22 31.34 -19.66 18.50
CA LYS A 22 31.66 -19.33 19.89
C LYS A 22 30.41 -19.28 20.76
N GLU A 23 30.47 -20.15 21.75
CA GLU A 23 29.62 -20.31 22.92
C GLU A 23 29.41 -19.01 23.72
N THR A 24 28.23 -18.93 24.34
CA THR A 24 27.86 -18.31 25.63
C THR A 24 28.61 -17.06 26.08
N GLU A 25 27.83 -16.01 26.39
CA GLU A 25 27.88 -15.35 27.71
C GLU A 25 26.65 -14.44 27.86
N GLN A 26 25.84 -14.73 28.88
CA GLN A 26 24.79 -13.87 29.39
C GLN A 26 25.45 -12.85 30.33
N PRO A 27 25.40 -11.53 30.05
CA PRO A 27 25.81 -10.55 31.03
C PRO A 27 24.56 -10.05 31.77
N THR A 28 24.53 -10.39 33.06
CA THR A 28 23.94 -9.63 34.16
C THR A 28 23.63 -8.17 33.85
N ALA A 29 22.38 -7.78 34.12
CA ALA A 29 21.98 -6.37 34.20
C ALA A 29 22.77 -5.63 35.30
N PRO A 30 23.38 -4.48 35.00
CA PRO A 30 23.69 -3.47 35.98
C PRO A 30 22.64 -2.35 35.92
N LEU A 31 21.92 -2.15 37.03
CA LEU A 31 21.23 -0.91 37.33
C LEU A 31 22.29 0.21 37.44
N GLY A 32 22.35 1.10 36.45
CA GLY A 32 23.25 2.25 36.46
C GLY A 32 22.71 3.34 35.54
N VAL A 33 22.21 4.41 36.13
CA VAL A 33 21.76 5.62 35.44
C VAL A 33 23.02 6.40 35.08
N GLU A 34 23.42 6.38 33.80
CA GLU A 34 24.34 7.38 33.25
C GLU A 34 23.68 8.04 32.05
N GLN A 35 23.28 9.29 32.26
CA GLN A 35 22.98 10.25 31.21
C GLN A 35 24.18 10.35 30.28
N ILE A 36 24.00 9.91 29.04
CA ILE A 36 24.84 10.32 27.93
C ILE A 36 23.93 11.08 26.99
N ASP A 37 23.85 12.40 27.22
CA ASP A 37 23.42 13.38 26.23
C ASP A 37 24.35 13.25 25.02
N THR A 38 23.93 12.43 24.06
CA THR A 38 24.58 12.33 22.76
C THR A 38 23.55 12.78 21.75
N THR A 39 23.73 14.01 21.28
CA THR A 39 23.01 14.61 20.16
C THR A 39 23.25 13.76 18.92
N ASP A 40 22.39 12.79 18.69
CA ASP A 40 22.32 12.09 17.40
C ASP A 40 20.88 12.11 16.91
N GLN A 41 20.75 12.53 15.67
CA GLN A 41 19.55 13.02 15.04
C GLN A 41 18.39 12.04 15.21
N GLU A 42 17.20 12.58 15.52
CA GLU A 42 15.93 11.85 15.53
C GLU A 42 15.78 11.07 14.21
N ILE A 43 16.19 9.80 14.20
CA ILE A 43 15.67 8.83 13.26
C ILE A 43 14.23 8.65 13.70
N LYS A 44 13.34 9.51 13.22
CA LYS A 44 11.90 9.28 13.28
C LYS A 44 11.68 7.91 12.68
N LEU A 45 11.43 6.93 13.53
CA LEU A 45 11.02 5.61 13.13
C LEU A 45 9.60 5.75 12.55
N ILE A 46 9.49 6.21 11.30
CA ILE A 46 8.21 6.46 10.58
C ILE A 46 7.53 5.13 10.19
N ASN A 47 7.94 4.01 10.79
CA ASN A 47 7.47 2.68 10.44
C ASN A 47 6.84 1.97 11.64
N GLN A 48 6.06 2.72 12.42
CA GLN A 48 5.07 2.11 13.31
C GLN A 48 3.80 1.84 12.48
N PRO A 49 3.53 0.58 12.09
CA PRO A 49 2.24 0.26 11.47
C PRO A 49 1.14 0.67 12.44
N LYS A 50 0.22 1.53 11.98
CA LYS A 50 -0.89 2.02 12.79
C LYS A 50 -1.62 0.83 13.44
N PRO A 51 -2.05 0.94 14.71
CA PRO A 51 -2.79 -0.12 15.38
C PRO A 51 -4.01 -0.52 14.54
N ARG A 52 -4.07 -1.79 14.11
CA ARG A 52 -5.24 -2.33 13.41
C ARG A 52 -6.39 -2.40 14.41
N ARG A 53 -7.45 -1.64 14.18
CA ARG A 53 -8.69 -1.76 14.95
C ARG A 53 -9.51 -2.89 14.35
N PHE A 54 -9.97 -3.78 15.21
CA PHE A 54 -10.91 -4.86 14.88
C PHE A 54 -12.24 -4.51 15.54
N ASP A 55 -13.34 -4.67 14.81
CA ASP A 55 -14.67 -4.57 15.41
C ASP A 55 -15.02 -5.83 16.22
N GLN A 56 -16.16 -5.83 16.90
CA GLN A 56 -16.65 -6.97 17.69
C GLN A 56 -16.93 -8.23 16.84
N LEU A 57 -16.89 -8.13 15.51
CA LEU A 57 -17.09 -9.22 14.56
C LEU A 57 -15.76 -9.74 13.98
N GLY A 58 -14.61 -9.21 14.45
CA GLY A 58 -13.30 -9.59 13.96
C GLY A 58 -12.98 -9.05 12.56
N GLN A 59 -13.80 -8.16 12.01
CA GLN A 59 -13.51 -7.50 10.74
C GLN A 59 -12.53 -6.35 10.97
N SER A 60 -11.49 -6.29 10.14
CA SER A 60 -10.50 -5.21 10.22
C SER A 60 -11.16 -3.91 9.75
N THR A 61 -11.53 -3.05 10.70
CA THR A 61 -12.07 -1.71 10.40
C THR A 61 -10.98 -0.79 9.84
N GLY A 62 -9.71 -1.18 9.95
CA GLY A 62 -8.58 -0.46 9.34
C GLY A 62 -8.59 -0.47 7.82
N ASP A 63 -9.18 -1.49 7.18
CA ASP A 63 -9.15 -1.63 5.72
C ASP A 63 -10.09 -0.62 5.04
N VAL A 64 -11.30 -0.42 5.55
CA VAL A 64 -12.29 0.45 4.90
C VAL A 64 -11.86 1.91 4.86
N GLU A 65 -11.26 2.42 5.94
CA GLU A 65 -10.80 3.81 5.96
C GLU A 65 -9.54 4.01 5.10
N THR A 66 -8.69 3.00 5.02
CA THR A 66 -7.55 2.99 4.09
C THR A 66 -8.04 2.95 2.65
N ASP A 67 -9.02 2.09 2.35
CA ASP A 67 -9.63 1.96 1.03
C ASP A 67 -10.27 3.28 0.59
N LYS A 68 -10.99 3.99 1.48
CA LYS A 68 -11.52 5.33 1.18
C LYS A 68 -10.43 6.34 0.82
N GLN A 69 -9.30 6.32 1.54
CA GLN A 69 -8.17 7.21 1.25
C GLN A 69 -7.57 6.90 -0.12
N VAL A 70 -7.40 5.61 -0.45
CA VAL A 70 -6.92 5.18 -1.77
C VAL A 70 -7.88 5.63 -2.88
N ILE A 71 -9.20 5.48 -2.68
CA ILE A 71 -10.21 5.91 -3.64
C ILE A 71 -10.18 7.43 -3.84
N LEU A 72 -10.12 8.20 -2.74
CA LEU A 72 -10.01 9.67 -2.80
C LEU A 72 -8.73 10.12 -3.52
N GLU A 73 -7.60 9.49 -3.21
CA GLU A 73 -6.32 9.83 -3.84
C GLU A 73 -6.35 9.50 -5.34
N ALA A 74 -6.86 8.32 -5.71
CA ALA A 74 -6.97 7.90 -7.10
C ALA A 74 -7.86 8.84 -7.92
N ALA A 75 -9.00 9.24 -7.38
CA ALA A 75 -9.90 10.19 -8.05
C ALA A 75 -9.26 11.58 -8.23
N ASN A 76 -8.51 12.07 -7.23
CA ASN A 76 -7.81 13.36 -7.31
C ASN A 76 -6.59 13.35 -8.26
N ARG A 77 -6.15 12.20 -8.75
CA ARG A 77 -5.11 12.12 -9.80
C ARG A 77 -5.66 12.50 -11.18
N VAL A 78 -6.98 12.46 -11.35
CA VAL A 78 -7.62 12.91 -12.59
C VAL A 78 -7.54 14.44 -12.64
N PRO A 79 -7.01 15.04 -13.73
CA PRO A 79 -6.92 16.49 -13.84
C PRO A 79 -8.30 17.13 -13.79
N SER A 80 -8.38 18.32 -13.18
CA SER A 80 -9.62 19.12 -13.09
C SER A 80 -10.76 18.46 -12.27
N VAL A 81 -10.46 17.38 -11.55
CA VAL A 81 -11.38 16.69 -10.63
C VAL A 81 -10.95 16.92 -9.19
N LYS A 82 -11.93 17.23 -8.34
CA LYS A 82 -11.77 17.32 -6.88
C LYS A 82 -12.73 16.38 -6.19
N ALA A 83 -12.22 15.28 -5.66
CA ALA A 83 -13.00 14.34 -4.86
C ALA A 83 -13.29 14.94 -3.48
N THR A 84 -14.57 15.04 -3.13
CA THR A 84 -15.03 15.67 -1.87
C THR A 84 -15.39 14.66 -0.79
N SER A 85 -15.99 13.53 -1.16
CA SER A 85 -16.38 12.50 -0.19
C SER A 85 -16.43 11.10 -0.82
N VAL A 86 -16.21 10.08 0.01
CA VAL A 86 -16.37 8.67 -0.35
C VAL A 86 -17.20 7.97 0.72
N GLU A 87 -18.25 7.29 0.27
CA GLU A 87 -19.08 6.42 1.10
C GLU A 87 -18.95 4.97 0.62
N ILE A 88 -18.60 4.06 1.52
CA ILE A 88 -18.50 2.63 1.20
C ILE A 88 -19.62 1.89 1.94
N LYS A 89 -20.44 1.15 1.17
CA LYS A 89 -21.55 0.34 1.64
C LYS A 89 -21.40 -1.08 1.10
N GLY A 90 -20.83 -1.97 1.92
CA GLY A 90 -20.56 -3.36 1.51
C GLY A 90 -19.54 -3.42 0.37
N LEU A 91 -19.98 -3.84 -0.81
CA LEU A 91 -19.16 -3.93 -2.02
C LEU A 91 -19.28 -2.72 -2.95
N THR A 92 -20.11 -1.73 -2.61
CA THR A 92 -20.30 -0.53 -3.42
C THR A 92 -19.59 0.66 -2.78
N ALA A 93 -18.83 1.42 -3.58
CA ALA A 93 -18.21 2.67 -3.17
C ALA A 93 -18.75 3.83 -4.00
N THR A 94 -19.38 4.79 -3.34
CA THR A 94 -19.91 6.00 -3.97
C THR A 94 -18.97 7.17 -3.69
N ILE A 95 -18.46 7.80 -4.75
CA ILE A 95 -17.61 8.98 -4.67
C ILE A 95 -18.36 10.21 -5.17
N THR A 96 -18.25 11.31 -4.42
CA THR A 96 -18.68 12.63 -4.88
C THR A 96 -17.47 13.40 -5.39
N ALA A 97 -17.54 13.88 -6.62
CA ALA A 97 -16.51 14.67 -7.28
C ALA A 97 -17.08 16.02 -7.75
N GLU A 98 -16.24 17.05 -7.71
CA GLU A 98 -16.50 18.37 -8.27
C GLU A 98 -15.53 18.57 -9.43
N ILE A 99 -16.05 19.03 -10.57
CA ILE A 99 -15.22 19.32 -11.75
C ILE A 99 -15.06 20.82 -11.86
N THR A 100 -13.82 21.29 -11.91
CA THR A 100 -13.51 22.73 -11.95
C THR A 100 -13.69 23.34 -13.33
N GLU A 101 -13.74 22.50 -14.37
CA GLU A 101 -13.97 22.91 -15.75
C GLU A 101 -15.46 22.88 -16.11
N PRO A 102 -15.94 23.80 -16.96
CA PRO A 102 -17.29 23.73 -17.48
C PRO A 102 -17.45 22.47 -18.33
N MET A 103 -18.42 21.63 -17.99
CA MET A 103 -18.74 20.41 -18.75
C MET A 103 -20.16 20.47 -19.31
N ASN A 104 -20.33 19.85 -20.48
CA ASN A 104 -21.64 19.50 -21.02
C ASN A 104 -22.09 18.10 -20.55
N ALA A 105 -23.35 17.74 -20.80
CA ALA A 105 -23.91 16.46 -20.34
C ALA A 105 -23.24 15.23 -20.98
N GLU A 106 -22.68 15.36 -22.19
CA GLU A 106 -21.96 14.28 -22.87
C GLU A 106 -20.56 14.09 -22.28
N GLU A 107 -19.89 15.18 -21.92
CA GLU A 107 -18.60 15.16 -21.22
C GLU A 107 -18.72 14.63 -19.80
N ALA A 108 -19.86 14.84 -19.13
CA ALA A 108 -20.10 14.31 -17.79
C ALA A 108 -19.89 12.78 -17.73
N GLN A 109 -20.41 12.04 -18.71
CA GLN A 109 -20.21 10.58 -18.77
C GLN A 109 -18.73 10.22 -18.97
N ALA A 110 -18.03 10.93 -19.86
CA ALA A 110 -16.60 10.69 -20.08
C ALA A 110 -15.78 10.98 -18.81
N TRP A 111 -16.15 12.00 -18.05
CA TRP A 111 -15.54 12.29 -16.75
C TRP A 111 -15.83 11.22 -15.71
N GLU A 112 -17.08 10.75 -15.61
CA GLU A 112 -17.44 9.63 -14.73
C GLU A 112 -16.61 8.39 -15.06
N ASP A 113 -16.51 8.04 -16.34
CA ASP A 113 -15.75 6.87 -16.81
C ASP A 113 -14.25 7.01 -16.54
N ASN A 114 -13.68 8.21 -16.72
CA ASN A 114 -12.28 8.49 -16.41
C ASN A 114 -11.98 8.38 -14.91
N ILE A 115 -12.83 8.96 -14.07
CA ILE A 115 -12.69 8.89 -12.60
C ILE A 115 -12.84 7.44 -12.14
N LYS A 116 -13.85 6.74 -12.66
CA LYS A 116 -14.09 5.32 -12.38
C LYS A 116 -12.87 4.48 -12.74
N SER A 117 -12.35 4.64 -13.96
CA SER A 117 -11.17 3.91 -14.44
C SER A 117 -9.93 4.19 -13.57
N ALA A 118 -9.73 5.44 -13.14
CA ALA A 118 -8.62 5.80 -12.27
C ALA A 118 -8.72 5.11 -10.90
N ILE A 119 -9.93 5.04 -10.33
CA ILE A 119 -10.19 4.38 -9.05
C ILE A 119 -10.04 2.87 -9.19
N GLU A 120 -10.63 2.26 -10.21
CA GLU A 120 -10.53 0.82 -10.47
C GLU A 120 -9.09 0.37 -10.72
N GLY A 121 -8.26 1.24 -11.34
CA GLY A 121 -6.82 1.02 -11.48
C GLY A 121 -6.06 0.95 -10.14
N ALA A 122 -6.57 1.60 -9.10
CA ALA A 122 -6.00 1.58 -7.76
C ALA A 122 -6.60 0.49 -6.85
N ILE A 123 -7.91 0.22 -6.98
CA ILE A 123 -8.64 -0.71 -6.14
C ILE A 123 -9.80 -1.38 -6.90
N GLN A 124 -9.69 -2.70 -7.11
CA GLN A 124 -10.68 -3.51 -7.87
C GLN A 124 -11.69 -4.24 -6.97
N LYS A 125 -11.71 -3.91 -5.68
CA LYS A 125 -12.53 -4.60 -4.67
C LYS A 125 -14.00 -4.14 -4.68
N TYR A 126 -14.28 -2.95 -5.19
CA TYR A 126 -15.57 -2.29 -5.05
C TYR A 126 -16.19 -1.97 -6.41
N GLU A 127 -17.52 -2.01 -6.46
CA GLU A 127 -18.30 -1.41 -7.53
C GLU A 127 -18.32 0.11 -7.32
N ILE A 128 -17.69 0.85 -8.22
CA ILE A 128 -17.50 2.30 -8.10
C ILE A 128 -18.66 3.04 -8.77
N ASN A 129 -19.31 3.90 -7.99
CA ASN A 129 -20.33 4.85 -8.45
C ASN A 129 -19.81 6.28 -8.28
N VAL A 130 -19.80 7.05 -9.36
CA VAL A 130 -19.33 8.43 -9.36
C VAL A 130 -20.54 9.37 -9.42
N ILE A 131 -20.55 10.39 -8.58
CA ILE A 131 -21.54 11.47 -8.59
C ILE A 131 -20.77 12.77 -8.82
N ILE A 132 -20.97 13.40 -9.98
CA ILE A 132 -20.41 14.71 -10.26
C ILE A 132 -21.39 15.80 -9.81
N LYS A 133 -20.87 16.81 -9.10
CA LYS A 133 -21.62 17.99 -8.65
C LYS A 133 -21.20 19.25 -9.39
#